data_AF-A0A2P8WI48-F1
#
_entry.id   AF-A0A2P8WI48-F1
#
_cell.length_a   1.000
_cell.length_b   1.000
_cell.length_c   1.000
_cell.angle_alpha   90.00
_cell.angle_beta   90.00
_cell.angle_gamma   90.00
#
_symmetry.space_group_name_H-M   'P 1'
#
loop_
_entity.id
_entity.type
_entity.pdbx_description
1 polymer ?
#
loop_
_entity_poly.entity_id
_entity_poly.type
_entity_poly.pdbx_seq_one_letter_code
_entity_poly.pdbx_strand_id
1 'polypeptide(L)'
;MASADRDLLRELRHKNQQLQRFRASLSRELQSDLDRYDWSLIHKAGHRGLPLITLRLPGRVILSDPFLVELAGQAESTWGPVDFALFSGESDVPVRVLSQTLLDQRWHWHE
;
A
#
# COMPACT_ATOMS: atom_id res chain seq x y z
N MET A 1 4.25 32.03 13.24
CA MET A 1 4.75 31.11 12.19
C MET A 1 5.51 29.91 12.77
N ALA A 2 6.29 30.04 13.84
CA ALA A 2 7.09 28.93 14.40
C ALA A 2 6.33 27.71 14.99
N SER A 3 5.01 27.79 15.25
CA SER A 3 4.26 26.62 15.78
C SER A 3 3.80 25.67 14.68
N ALA A 4 3.34 26.19 13.54
CA ALA A 4 2.92 25.39 12.38
C ALA A 4 4.07 24.53 11.83
N ASP A 5 5.28 25.08 11.78
CA ASP A 5 6.47 24.34 11.35
C ASP A 5 6.84 23.21 12.33
N ARG A 6 6.64 23.42 13.63
CA ARG A 6 6.88 22.40 14.67
C ARG A 6 5.84 21.28 14.62
N ASP A 7 4.57 21.62 14.35
CA ASP A 7 3.50 20.65 14.22
C ASP A 7 3.67 19.81 12.95
N LEU A 8 4.03 20.45 11.82
CA LEU A 8 4.37 19.77 10.58
C LEU A 8 5.57 18.82 10.74
N LEU A 9 6.65 19.27 11.37
CA LEU A 9 7.82 18.43 11.64
C LEU A 9 7.47 17.23 12.53
N ARG A 10 6.58 17.40 13.51
CA ARG A 10 6.11 16.31 14.37
C ARG A 10 5.30 15.29 13.57
N GLU A 11 4.39 15.76 12.72
CA GLU A 11 3.59 14.90 11.85
C GLU A 11 4.48 14.10 10.87
N LEU A 12 5.44 14.76 10.22
CA LEU A 12 6.38 14.12 9.31
C LEU A 12 7.23 13.05 10.00
N ARG A 13 7.72 13.32 11.22
CA ARG A 13 8.47 12.32 12.01
C ARG A 13 7.60 11.12 12.37
N HIS A 14 6.35 11.35 12.76
CA HIS A 14 5.42 10.26 13.07
C HIS A 14 5.15 9.39 11.84
N LYS A 15 4.85 10.00 10.69
CA LYS A 15 4.63 9.30 9.42
C LYS A 15 5.87 8.50 8.99
N ASN A 16 7.07 9.08 9.12
CA ASN A 16 8.31 8.40 8.79
C ASN A 16 8.55 7.18 9.72
N GLN A 17 8.31 7.32 11.02
CA GLN A 17 8.41 6.20 11.95
C GLN A 17 7.41 5.07 11.63
N GLN A 18 6.17 5.40 11.26
CA GLN A 18 5.19 4.40 10.85
C GLN A 18 5.64 3.66 9.58
N LEU A 19 6.16 4.38 8.59
CA LEU A 19 6.72 3.79 7.37
C LEU A 19 7.92 2.89 7.66
N GLN A 20 8.83 3.32 8.53
CA GLN A 20 9.99 2.50 8.93
C GLN A 20 9.56 1.23 9.66
N ARG A 21 8.58 1.32 10.55
CA ARG A 21 8.02 0.15 11.26
C ARG A 21 7.33 -0.81 10.30
N PHE A 22 6.58 -0.29 9.33
CA PHE A 22 5.99 -1.11 8.28
C PHE A 22 7.06 -1.82 7.46
N ARG A 23 8.07 -1.10 6.96
CA ARG A 23 9.17 -1.72 6.21
C ARG A 23 9.91 -2.78 7.02
N ALA A 24 10.10 -2.55 8.32
CA ALA A 24 10.74 -3.51 9.22
C ALA A 24 9.85 -4.73 9.57
N SER A 25 8.54 -4.64 9.34
CA SER A 25 7.60 -5.75 9.57
C SER A 25 7.34 -6.60 8.33
N LEU A 26 7.80 -6.16 7.15
CA LEU A 26 7.79 -6.97 5.94
C LEU A 26 8.78 -8.14 6.05
N SER A 27 8.43 -9.27 5.44
CA SER A 27 9.40 -10.33 5.15
C SER A 27 10.53 -9.78 4.26
N ARG A 28 11.70 -10.43 4.27
CA ARG A 28 12.83 -9.96 3.43
C ARG A 28 12.48 -10.06 1.95
N GLU A 29 11.75 -11.10 1.59
CA GLU A 29 11.25 -11.38 0.26
C GLU A 29 10.27 -10.28 -0.18
N LEU A 30 9.23 -10.00 0.61
CA LEU A 30 8.26 -8.95 0.31
C LEU A 30 8.89 -7.56 0.26
N GLN A 31 9.85 -7.28 1.14
CA GLN A 31 10.59 -6.02 1.11
C GLN A 31 11.42 -5.91 -0.19
N SER A 32 12.13 -6.99 -0.56
CA SER A 32 12.93 -7.02 -1.79
C SER A 32 12.05 -6.81 -3.02
N ASP A 33 10.87 -7.40 -3.08
CA ASP A 33 9.95 -7.19 -4.20
C ASP A 33 9.35 -5.79 -4.19
N LEU A 34 8.94 -5.27 -3.04
CA LEU A 34 8.41 -3.92 -2.91
C LEU A 34 9.46 -2.86 -3.30
N ASP A 35 10.75 -3.09 -2.99
CA ASP A 35 11.85 -2.20 -3.36
C ASP A 35 12.18 -2.21 -4.87
N ARG A 36 11.64 -3.17 -5.65
CA ARG A 36 11.76 -3.19 -7.11
C ARG A 36 10.73 -2.32 -7.82
N TYR A 37 9.68 -1.91 -7.11
CA TYR A 37 8.55 -1.18 -7.69
C TYR A 37 8.50 0.26 -7.18
N ASP A 38 7.95 1.15 -8.01
CA ASP A 38 7.60 2.48 -7.55
C ASP A 38 6.32 2.39 -6.71
N TRP A 39 6.42 2.80 -5.45
CA TRP A 39 5.30 2.79 -4.53
C TRP A 39 5.32 3.97 -3.57
N SER A 40 4.15 4.32 -3.04
CA SER A 40 4.00 5.38 -2.04
C SER A 40 2.80 5.12 -1.14
N LEU A 41 2.87 5.62 0.09
CA LEU A 41 1.76 5.62 1.04
C LEU A 41 1.27 7.05 1.27
N ILE A 42 0.02 7.29 0.89
CA ILE A 42 -0.64 8.59 1.05
C ILE A 42 -1.69 8.46 2.14
N HIS A 43 -1.53 9.26 3.19
CA HIS A 43 -2.44 9.24 4.33
C HIS A 43 -3.76 9.91 3.95
N LYS A 44 -4.88 9.24 4.25
CA LYS A 44 -6.25 9.75 4.04
C LYS A 44 -6.64 10.10 2.60
N ALA A 45 -5.98 9.50 1.60
CA ALA A 45 -6.29 9.70 0.18
C ALA A 45 -7.07 8.53 -0.44
N GLY A 46 -7.29 7.46 0.32
CA GLY A 46 -8.06 6.30 -0.09
C GLY A 46 -9.55 6.52 0.03
N HIS A 47 -10.32 5.52 -0.40
CA HIS A 47 -11.76 5.45 -0.24
C HIS A 47 -12.15 5.78 1.22
N ARG A 48 -13.09 6.71 1.42
CA ARG A 48 -13.54 7.17 2.76
C ARG A 48 -12.43 7.66 3.69
N GLY A 49 -11.32 8.14 3.15
CA GLY A 49 -10.20 8.65 3.96
C GLY A 49 -9.32 7.53 4.54
N LEU A 50 -9.38 6.32 4.00
CA LEU A 50 -8.42 5.26 4.28
C LEU A 50 -7.01 5.67 3.81
N PRO A 51 -5.95 5.05 4.36
CA PRO A 51 -4.63 5.10 3.72
C PRO A 51 -4.71 4.59 2.28
N LEU A 52 -3.93 5.19 1.40
CA LEU A 52 -3.81 4.80 0.00
C LEU A 52 -2.38 4.34 -0.29
N ILE A 53 -2.22 3.09 -0.73
CA ILE A 53 -0.99 2.62 -1.34
C ILE A 53 -1.10 2.80 -2.85
N THR A 54 -0.21 3.59 -3.43
CA THR A 54 -0.01 3.62 -4.87
C THR A 54 1.13 2.68 -5.19
N LEU A 55 0.95 1.81 -6.18
CA LEU A 55 1.95 0.83 -6.59
C LEU A 55 1.95 0.72 -8.10
N ARG A 56 3.11 0.88 -8.73
CA ARG A 56 3.30 0.74 -10.17
C ARG A 56 4.03 -0.56 -10.49
N LEU A 57 3.29 -1.49 -11.08
CA LEU A 57 3.81 -2.76 -11.56
C LEU A 57 4.28 -2.62 -13.01
N PRO A 58 5.37 -3.28 -13.42
CA PRO A 58 5.90 -3.19 -14.78
C PRO A 58 5.00 -3.86 -15.84
N GLY A 59 4.10 -4.76 -15.41
CA GLY A 59 3.20 -5.51 -16.28
C GLY A 59 1.73 -5.32 -15.91
N ARG A 60 0.91 -6.27 -16.34
CA ARG A 60 -0.52 -6.33 -15.99
C ARG A 60 -0.70 -6.55 -14.49
N VAL A 61 -1.72 -5.91 -13.94
CA VAL A 61 -2.13 -6.12 -12.55
C VAL A 61 -2.93 -7.42 -12.47
N ILE A 62 -2.43 -8.39 -11.71
CA ILE A 62 -3.13 -9.64 -11.41
C ILE A 62 -3.50 -9.58 -9.93
N LEU A 63 -4.79 -9.43 -9.61
CA LEU A 63 -5.23 -9.24 -8.21
C LEU A 63 -4.97 -10.46 -7.31
N SER A 64 -4.82 -11.64 -7.90
CA SER A 64 -4.42 -12.87 -7.22
C SER A 64 -2.91 -13.08 -7.12
N ASP A 65 -2.10 -12.08 -7.52
CA ASP A 65 -0.65 -12.14 -7.37
C ASP A 65 -0.28 -12.31 -5.87
N PRO A 66 0.47 -13.36 -5.49
CA PRO A 66 0.89 -13.59 -4.11
C PRO A 66 1.55 -12.38 -3.46
N PHE A 67 2.33 -11.60 -4.22
CA PHE A 67 2.96 -10.38 -3.73
C PHE A 67 1.91 -9.35 -3.29
N LEU A 68 0.85 -9.15 -4.08
CA LEU A 68 -0.23 -8.22 -3.73
C LEU A 68 -1.05 -8.69 -2.53
N VAL A 69 -1.28 -10.00 -2.43
CA VAL A 69 -2.00 -10.60 -1.30
C VAL A 69 -1.20 -10.45 0.00
N GLU A 70 0.11 -10.77 -0.02
CA GLU A 70 0.98 -10.63 1.15
C GLU A 70 1.12 -9.15 1.55
N LEU A 71 1.30 -8.25 0.57
CA LEU A 71 1.36 -6.81 0.81
C LEU A 71 0.06 -6.28 1.43
N ALA A 72 -1.10 -6.71 0.92
CA ALA A 72 -2.40 -6.35 1.47
C ALA A 72 -2.56 -6.83 2.91
N GLY A 73 -2.15 -8.07 3.22
CA GLY A 73 -2.19 -8.63 4.56
C GLY A 73 -1.32 -7.84 5.54
N GLN A 74 -0.10 -7.50 5.14
CA GLN A 74 0.81 -6.74 5.99
C GLN A 74 0.35 -5.29 6.19
N ALA A 75 -0.17 -4.66 5.13
CA ALA A 75 -0.74 -3.31 5.22
C ALA A 75 -1.96 -3.28 6.14
N GLU A 76 -2.86 -4.26 6.02
CA GLU A 76 -4.06 -4.35 6.84
C GLU A 76 -3.74 -4.60 8.32
N SER A 77 -2.77 -5.47 8.61
CA SER A 77 -2.25 -5.68 9.97
C SER A 77 -1.65 -4.42 10.60
N THR A 78 -1.05 -3.56 9.77
CA THR A 78 -0.34 -2.35 10.25
C THR A 78 -1.28 -1.16 10.45
N TRP A 79 -2.23 -0.94 9.53
CA TRP A 79 -3.04 0.28 9.48
C TRP A 79 -4.55 0.05 9.51
N GLY A 80 -5.02 -1.20 9.56
CA GLY A 80 -6.40 -1.55 9.25
C GLY A 80 -6.67 -1.45 7.74
N PRO A 81 -7.93 -1.29 7.30
CA PRO A 81 -8.28 -1.30 5.88
C PRO A 81 -7.46 -0.29 5.07
N VAL A 82 -6.91 -0.73 3.94
CA VAL A 82 -6.10 0.11 3.04
C VAL A 82 -6.69 0.07 1.63
N ASP A 83 -6.70 1.22 0.96
CA ASP A 83 -7.04 1.31 -0.46
C ASP A 83 -5.76 1.19 -1.30
N PHE A 84 -5.84 0.47 -2.40
CA PHE A 84 -4.75 0.29 -3.36
C PHE A 84 -5.11 0.97 -4.67
N ALA A 85 -4.18 1.77 -5.19
CA ALA A 85 -4.16 2.23 -6.57
C ALA A 85 -3.03 1.51 -7.32
N LEU A 86 -3.40 0.47 -8.07
CA LEU A 86 -2.48 -0.40 -8.78
C LEU A 86 -2.36 0.07 -10.23
N PHE A 87 -1.21 0.63 -10.58
CA PHE A 87 -0.88 1.04 -11.94
C PHE A 87 -0.19 -0.10 -12.67
N SER A 88 -0.63 -0.38 -13.89
CA SER A 88 0.05 -1.31 -14.79
C SER A 88 1.08 -0.59 -15.64
N GLY A 89 2.06 -1.32 -16.18
CA GLY A 89 2.96 -0.77 -17.20
C GLY A 89 2.26 -0.42 -18.52
N GLU A 90 1.01 -0.84 -18.70
CA GLU A 90 0.22 -0.67 -19.93
C GLU A 90 -0.76 0.52 -19.87
N SER A 91 -0.98 1.13 -18.69
CA SER A 91 -2.01 2.15 -18.48
C SER A 91 -1.72 3.04 -17.27
N ASP A 92 -1.98 4.34 -17.42
CA ASP A 92 -1.94 5.32 -16.33
C ASP A 92 -3.24 5.42 -15.52
N VAL A 93 -4.26 4.65 -15.89
CA VAL A 93 -5.49 4.53 -15.09
C VAL A 93 -5.28 3.39 -14.08
N PRO A 94 -5.31 3.66 -12.76
CA PRO A 94 -5.08 2.63 -11.76
C PRO A 94 -6.32 1.76 -11.57
N VAL A 95 -6.09 0.48 -11.31
CA VAL A 95 -7.10 -0.39 -10.70
C VAL A 95 -7.20 -0.02 -9.22
N ARG A 96 -8.40 0.36 -8.77
CA ARG A 96 -8.66 0.67 -7.36
C ARG A 96 -9.28 -0.53 -6.67
N VAL A 97 -8.67 -0.96 -5.57
CA VAL A 97 -9.09 -2.16 -4.83
C VAL A 97 -8.80 -2.01 -3.35
N LEU A 98 -9.71 -2.48 -2.49
CA LEU A 98 -9.49 -2.50 -1.05
C LEU A 98 -8.62 -3.70 -0.67
N SER A 99 -7.80 -3.56 0.36
CA SER A 99 -7.00 -4.66 0.96
C SER A 99 -7.86 -5.89 1.22
N GLN A 100 -9.06 -5.70 1.75
CA GLN A 100 -10.03 -6.76 2.03
C GLN A 100 -10.47 -7.52 0.78
N THR A 101 -10.54 -6.86 -0.37
CA THR A 101 -10.87 -7.52 -1.64
C THR A 101 -9.72 -8.38 -2.14
N LEU A 102 -8.46 -7.95 -1.94
CA LEU A 102 -7.28 -8.76 -2.25
C LEU A 102 -7.14 -9.96 -1.31
N LEU A 103 -7.63 -9.83 -0.07
CA LEU A 103 -7.61 -10.89 0.95
C LEU A 103 -8.82 -11.83 0.88
N ASP A 104 -9.86 -11.49 0.10
CA ASP A 104 -11.05 -12.32 -0.04
C ASP A 104 -10.77 -13.53 -0.92
N GLN A 105 -10.52 -14.67 -0.27
CA GLN A 105 -10.23 -15.94 -0.92
C GLN A 105 -11.34 -16.44 -1.85
N ARG A 106 -12.57 -15.90 -1.76
CA ARG A 106 -13.68 -16.28 -2.63
C ARG A 106 -13.43 -16.00 -4.11
N TRP A 107 -12.52 -15.08 -4.43
CA TRP A 107 -12.18 -14.72 -5.80
C TRP A 107 -11.12 -15.67 -6.40
N HIS A 108 -10.51 -16.53 -5.58
CA HIS A 108 -9.49 -17.50 -6.01
C HIS A 108 -10.07 -18.89 -6.35
N TRP A 109 -11.39 -19.12 -6.20
CA TRP A 109 -12.04 -20.43 -6.44
C TRP A 109 -12.65 -20.60 -7.85
N HIS A 110 -12.25 -19.78 -8.81
CA HIS A 110 -12.61 -19.96 -10.21
C HIS A 110 -11.36 -20.32 -11.03
N GLU A 111 -10.83 -21.53 -10.80
CA GLU A 111 -9.99 -22.27 -11.76
C GLU A 111 -10.71 -23.56 -12.18
#